data_AF-A0A9P0FE51-F1
#
_entry.id   AF-A0A9P0FE51-F1
#
_cell.length_a   1.000
_cell.length_b   1.000
_cell.length_c   1.000
_cell.angle_alpha   90.00
_cell.angle_beta   90.00
_cell.angle_gamma   90.00
#
_symmetry.space_group_name_H-M   'P 1'
#
loop_
_entity.id
_entity.type
_entity.pdbx_description
1 polymer ?
#
loop_
_entity_poly.entity_id
_entity_poly.type
_entity_poly.pdbx_seq_one_letter_code
_entity_poly.pdbx_strand_id
1 'polypeptide(L)'
;MEDVTELSWKKIERKAEKCGYRDGINDGRKSNFQKSFDQGYKEGFKNGYAIGKYKGALMATYKQTNKEDLKDPLLEKISRGWCQVCPSKDTSNLDINEAISNQNKTSNNYLKGLHEKYKDKVKIKLPQTT
;
A
#
# COMPACT_ATOMS: atom_id res chain seq x y z
N MET A 1 1.48 -46.27 40.67
CA MET A 1 1.32 -46.75 39.29
C MET A 1 0.52 -45.67 38.60
N GLU A 2 1.15 -44.80 37.80
CA GLU A 2 0.42 -43.73 37.10
C GLU A 2 -0.60 -44.37 36.17
N ASP A 3 -1.85 -43.92 36.27
CA ASP A 3 -2.96 -44.44 35.48
C ASP A 3 -2.71 -44.13 33.99
N VAL A 4 -2.84 -45.15 33.14
CA VAL A 4 -2.64 -45.07 31.69
C VAL A 4 -3.57 -44.01 31.08
N THR A 5 -4.71 -43.77 31.72
CA THR A 5 -5.66 -42.70 31.37
C THR A 5 -5.06 -41.30 31.58
N GLU A 6 -4.36 -41.06 32.69
CA GLU A 6 -3.76 -39.77 33.04
C GLU A 6 -2.58 -39.43 32.12
N LEU A 7 -1.75 -40.42 31.79
CA LEU A 7 -0.66 -40.26 30.83
C LEU A 7 -1.17 -39.99 29.40
N SER A 8 -2.28 -40.61 29.03
CA SER A 8 -2.95 -40.38 27.74
C SER A 8 -3.57 -38.98 27.68
N TRP A 9 -4.20 -38.54 28.77
CA TRP A 9 -4.76 -37.19 28.90
C TRP A 9 -3.68 -36.11 28.79
N LYS A 10 -2.57 -36.24 29.55
CA LYS A 10 -1.41 -35.33 29.48
C LYS A 10 -0.82 -35.24 28.07
N LYS A 11 -0.87 -36.32 27.27
CA LYS A 11 -0.41 -36.30 25.86
C LYS A 11 -1.35 -35.52 24.96
N ILE A 12 -2.66 -35.66 25.15
CA ILE A 12 -3.67 -34.92 24.38
C ILE A 12 -3.59 -33.43 24.71
N GLU A 13 -3.52 -33.10 26.00
CA GLU A 13 -3.36 -31.73 26.51
C GLU A 13 -2.14 -31.04 25.90
N ARG A 14 -0.95 -31.64 26.00
CA ARG A 14 0.28 -31.07 25.40
C ARG A 14 0.20 -30.90 23.88
N LYS A 15 -0.55 -31.76 23.18
CA LYS A 15 -0.77 -31.61 21.73
C LYS A 15 -1.68 -30.42 21.45
N ALA A 16 -2.76 -30.28 22.21
CA ALA A 16 -3.69 -29.16 22.10
C ALA A 16 -2.99 -27.83 22.40
N GLU A 17 -2.17 -27.75 23.46
CA GLU A 17 -1.37 -26.57 23.80
C GLU A 17 -0.43 -26.16 22.66
N LYS A 18 0.33 -27.11 22.10
CA LYS A 18 1.25 -26.85 20.99
C LYS A 18 0.50 -26.40 19.73
N CYS A 19 -0.66 -26.98 19.46
CA CYS A 19 -1.49 -26.57 18.33
C CYS A 19 -1.99 -25.14 18.53
N GLY A 20 -2.66 -24.87 19.66
CA GLY A 20 -3.20 -23.56 19.99
C GLY A 20 -2.14 -22.45 20.01
N TYR A 21 -0.94 -22.73 20.52
CA TYR A 21 0.18 -21.79 20.48
C TYR A 21 0.64 -21.48 19.04
N ARG A 22 0.81 -22.51 18.20
CA ARG A 22 1.21 -22.33 16.80
C ARG A 22 0.15 -21.58 16.00
N ASP A 23 -1.11 -21.91 16.21
CA ASP A 23 -2.25 -21.29 15.54
C ASP A 23 -2.39 -19.83 15.99
N GLY A 24 -2.30 -19.56 17.29
CA GLY A 24 -2.34 -18.21 17.84
C GLY A 24 -1.20 -17.31 17.33
N ILE A 25 0.02 -17.83 17.20
CA ILE A 25 1.13 -17.08 16.57
C ILE A 25 0.84 -16.78 15.10
N ASN A 26 0.35 -17.78 14.36
CA ASN A 26 0.06 -17.63 12.94
C ASN A 26 -1.04 -16.59 12.69
N ASP A 27 -2.11 -16.66 13.47
CA ASP A 27 -3.25 -15.75 13.37
C ASP A 27 -2.87 -14.33 13.79
N GLY A 28 -2.07 -14.18 14.85
CA GLY A 28 -1.52 -12.88 15.26
C GLY A 28 -0.67 -12.25 14.16
N ARG A 29 0.21 -13.03 13.52
CA ARG A 29 1.04 -12.56 12.39
C ARG A 29 0.19 -12.17 11.18
N LYS A 30 -0.78 -13.01 10.79
CA LYS A 30 -1.69 -12.73 9.67
C LYS A 30 -2.53 -11.49 9.92
N SER A 31 -3.08 -11.34 11.12
CA SER A 31 -3.91 -10.19 11.48
C SER A 31 -3.13 -8.87 11.39
N ASN A 32 -1.91 -8.85 11.93
CA ASN A 32 -1.05 -7.67 11.85
C ASN A 32 -0.63 -7.36 10.40
N PHE A 33 -0.22 -8.39 9.64
CA PHE A 33 0.13 -8.23 8.23
C PHE A 33 -1.03 -7.67 7.40
N GLN A 34 -2.23 -8.23 7.57
CA GLN A 34 -3.41 -7.83 6.79
C GLN A 34 -3.76 -6.37 7.03
N LYS A 35 -3.74 -5.91 8.29
CA LYS A 35 -4.03 -4.50 8.63
C LYS A 35 -3.06 -3.54 7.94
N SER A 36 -1.76 -3.82 8.01
CA SER A 36 -0.74 -2.99 7.36
C SER A 36 -0.84 -3.05 5.83
N PHE A 37 -1.13 -4.23 5.28
CA PHE A 37 -1.35 -4.41 3.85
C PHE A 37 -2.55 -3.61 3.35
N ASP A 38 -3.70 -3.71 4.03
CA ASP A 38 -4.93 -3.00 3.66
C ASP A 38 -4.71 -1.48 3.66
N GLN A 39 -3.99 -0.97 4.65
CA GLN A 39 -3.66 0.44 4.76
C GLN A 39 -2.71 0.89 3.63
N GLY A 40 -1.67 0.10 3.35
CA GLY A 40 -0.74 0.36 2.24
C GLY A 40 -1.44 0.29 0.87
N TYR A 41 -2.34 -0.68 0.68
CA TYR A 41 -3.14 -0.82 -0.53
C TYR A 41 -4.06 0.37 -0.75
N LYS A 42 -4.77 0.81 0.30
CA LYS A 42 -5.67 1.98 0.24
C LYS A 42 -4.94 3.24 -0.22
N GLU A 43 -3.81 3.56 0.41
CA GLU A 43 -3.02 4.75 0.04
C GLU A 43 -2.36 4.61 -1.33
N GLY A 44 -1.82 3.43 -1.65
CA GLY A 44 -1.23 3.14 -2.95
C GLY A 44 -2.24 3.27 -4.09
N PHE A 45 -3.46 2.73 -3.91
CA PHE A 45 -4.54 2.82 -4.88
C PHE A 45 -5.00 4.26 -5.07
N LYS A 46 -5.23 4.99 -3.97
CA LYS A 46 -5.63 6.42 -4.01
C LYS A 46 -4.64 7.25 -4.83
N ASN A 47 -3.34 7.09 -4.57
CA ASN A 47 -2.29 7.81 -5.28
C ASN A 47 -2.20 7.34 -6.74
N GLY A 48 -2.12 6.04 -6.99
CA GLY A 48 -2.06 5.48 -8.34
C GLY A 48 -3.23 5.92 -9.23
N TYR A 49 -4.43 5.97 -8.67
CA TYR A 49 -5.63 6.45 -9.35
C TYR A 49 -5.56 7.94 -9.69
N ALA A 50 -5.10 8.78 -8.75
CA ALA A 50 -4.93 10.21 -8.98
C ALA A 50 -3.94 10.47 -10.13
N ILE A 51 -2.77 9.81 -10.12
CA ILE A 51 -1.75 9.94 -11.17
C ILE A 51 -2.28 9.42 -12.51
N GLY A 52 -3.01 8.29 -12.47
CA GLY A 52 -3.66 7.70 -13.63
C GLY A 52 -4.64 8.65 -14.33
N LYS A 53 -5.41 9.44 -13.57
CA LYS A 53 -6.27 10.49 -14.12
C LYS A 53 -5.49 11.54 -14.90
N TYR A 54 -4.38 12.03 -14.34
CA TYR A 54 -3.51 12.99 -15.04
C TYR A 54 -2.94 12.40 -16.32
N LYS A 55 -2.34 11.21 -16.26
CA LYS A 55 -1.77 10.58 -17.45
C LYS A 55 -2.82 10.28 -18.52
N GLY A 56 -3.97 9.73 -18.14
CA GLY A 56 -5.04 9.39 -19.08
C GLY A 56 -5.59 10.63 -19.78
N ALA A 57 -5.85 11.70 -19.03
CA ALA A 57 -6.36 12.93 -19.60
C ALA A 57 -5.32 13.63 -20.50
N LEU A 58 -4.06 13.64 -20.09
CA LEU A 58 -2.98 14.14 -20.92
C LEU A 58 -2.83 13.32 -22.21
N MET A 59 -2.83 11.99 -22.14
CA MET A 59 -2.82 11.12 -23.32
C MET A 59 -3.98 11.39 -24.27
N ALA A 60 -5.18 11.66 -23.76
CA ALA A 60 -6.33 12.04 -24.58
C ALA A 60 -6.08 13.36 -25.32
N THR A 61 -5.52 14.37 -24.64
CA THR A 61 -5.15 15.65 -25.28
C THR A 61 -4.04 15.50 -26.32
N TYR A 62 -3.05 14.62 -26.08
CA TYR A 62 -1.97 14.37 -27.05
C TYR A 62 -2.47 13.73 -28.33
N LYS A 63 -3.35 12.72 -28.23
CA LYS A 63 -3.96 12.09 -29.40
C LYS A 63 -4.72 13.08 -30.28
N GLN A 64 -5.29 14.14 -29.68
CA GLN A 64 -6.00 15.18 -30.42
C GLN A 64 -5.07 16.22 -31.04
N THR A 65 -3.90 16.48 -30.44
CA THR A 65 -3.00 17.59 -30.82
C THR A 65 -1.76 17.16 -31.58
N ASN A 66 -1.53 15.85 -31.76
CA ASN A 66 -0.40 15.26 -32.51
C ASN A 66 0.99 15.77 -32.04
N LYS A 67 1.13 16.12 -30.75
CA LYS A 67 2.39 16.55 -30.13
C LYS A 67 3.10 15.38 -29.43
N GLU A 68 4.44 15.46 -29.37
CA GLU A 68 5.34 14.43 -28.83
C GLU A 68 5.06 13.99 -27.37
N ASP A 69 5.60 12.81 -27.05
CA ASP A 69 5.41 12.02 -25.83
C ASP A 69 5.46 12.82 -24.51
N LEU A 70 4.46 12.57 -23.67
CA LEU A 70 4.41 13.02 -22.28
C LEU A 70 5.47 12.28 -21.44
N LYS A 71 6.71 12.76 -21.49
CA LYS A 71 7.78 12.35 -20.56
C LYS A 71 7.75 13.28 -19.35
N ASP A 72 6.86 12.98 -18.40
CA ASP A 72 6.90 13.58 -17.07
C ASP A 72 7.35 12.51 -16.06
N PRO A 73 8.48 12.71 -15.35
CA PRO A 73 8.96 11.79 -14.33
C PRO A 73 7.91 11.45 -13.26
N LEU A 74 6.99 12.38 -12.94
CA LEU A 74 5.92 12.16 -11.97
C LEU A 74 4.81 11.25 -12.51
N LEU A 75 4.71 11.09 -13.83
CA LEU A 75 3.75 10.21 -14.50
C LEU A 75 4.39 8.89 -14.97
N GLU A 76 5.67 8.69 -14.68
CA GLU A 76 6.35 7.42 -14.85
C GLU A 76 5.99 6.45 -13.72
N LYS A 77 5.97 5.14 -14.02
CA LYS A 77 5.74 4.06 -13.04
C LYS A 77 4.51 4.25 -12.12
N ILE A 78 3.37 4.64 -12.69
CA ILE A 78 2.08 4.77 -11.97
C ILE A 78 1.72 3.53 -11.17
N SER A 79 2.11 2.34 -11.63
CA SER A 79 1.90 1.07 -10.92
C SER A 79 2.49 1.05 -9.51
N ARG A 80 3.41 1.96 -9.18
CA ARG A 80 3.99 2.11 -7.85
C ARG A 80 3.29 3.17 -7.00
N GLY A 81 2.36 3.96 -7.53
CA GLY A 81 1.61 4.97 -6.76
C GLY A 81 2.46 5.96 -5.97
N TRP A 82 3.66 6.30 -6.46
CA TRP A 82 4.70 7.06 -5.74
C TRP A 82 5.08 6.49 -4.37
N CYS A 83 5.04 5.17 -4.22
CA CYS A 83 5.47 4.45 -3.02
C CYS A 83 6.88 4.86 -2.58
N GLN A 84 7.00 5.36 -1.35
CA GLN A 84 8.26 5.77 -0.73
C GLN A 84 9.00 4.61 -0.03
N VAL A 85 8.29 3.50 0.23
CA VAL A 85 8.85 2.29 0.86
C VAL A 85 9.46 1.34 -0.17
N CYS A 86 8.92 1.31 -1.39
CA CYS A 86 9.35 0.41 -2.45
C CYS A 86 10.80 0.63 -2.93
N PRO A 87 11.37 1.86 -2.87
CA PRO A 87 12.79 2.09 -3.12
C PRO A 87 13.70 1.62 -1.98
N SER A 88 13.24 1.64 -0.72
CA SER A 88 14.01 1.15 0.42
C SER A 88 13.99 -0.38 0.44
N LYS A 89 15.17 -0.99 0.32
CA LYS A 89 15.33 -2.46 0.34
C LYS A 89 15.25 -3.05 1.74
N ASP A 90 15.41 -2.24 2.77
CA ASP A 90 15.32 -2.65 4.16
C ASP A 90 14.09 -2.02 4.82
N THR A 91 13.19 -2.87 5.29
CA THR A 91 11.95 -2.49 6.00
C THR A 91 11.90 -3.10 7.40
N SER A 92 13.02 -3.64 7.90
CA SER A 92 13.05 -4.46 9.12
C SER A 92 12.63 -3.68 10.38
N ASN A 93 12.84 -2.36 10.40
CA ASN A 93 12.49 -1.45 11.49
C ASN A 93 11.57 -0.31 11.04
N LEU A 94 10.76 -0.53 10.00
CA LEU A 94 9.90 0.50 9.45
C LEU A 94 8.71 0.76 10.38
N ASP A 95 8.59 1.99 10.90
CA ASP A 95 7.34 2.44 11.51
C ASP A 95 6.30 2.69 10.42
N ILE A 96 5.18 1.95 10.49
CA ILE A 96 4.08 2.01 9.52
C ILE A 96 3.46 3.42 9.48
N ASN A 97 3.27 4.06 10.63
CA ASN A 97 2.65 5.39 10.69
C ASN A 97 3.57 6.44 10.09
N GLU A 98 4.88 6.35 10.36
CA GLU A 98 5.86 7.23 9.77
C GLU A 98 5.94 7.05 8.25
N ALA A 99 5.97 5.80 7.78
CA ALA A 99 5.98 5.48 6.36
C ALA A 99 4.75 6.06 5.63
N ILE A 100 3.57 5.97 6.23
CA ILE A 100 2.33 6.53 5.69
C ILE A 100 2.34 8.05 5.70
N SER A 101 2.82 8.67 6.79
CA SER A 101 2.97 10.13 6.89
C SER A 101 3.90 10.65 5.78
N ASN A 102 5.05 10.00 5.59
CA ASN A 102 6.01 10.33 4.55
C ASN A 102 5.42 10.12 3.14
N GLN A 103 4.71 9.01 2.92
CA GLN A 103 3.98 8.75 1.67
C GLN A 103 2.96 9.85 1.37
N ASN A 104 2.15 10.24 2.33
CA ASN A 104 1.11 11.26 2.19
C ASN A 104 1.70 12.64 1.93
N LYS A 105 2.76 13.02 2.64
CA LYS A 105 3.46 14.29 2.43
C LYS A 105 4.02 14.37 1.01
N THR A 106 4.75 13.34 0.58
CA THR A 106 5.37 13.31 -0.74
C THR A 106 4.33 13.27 -1.87
N SER A 107 3.33 12.40 -1.76
CA SER A 107 2.26 12.30 -2.77
C SER A 107 1.45 13.60 -2.90
N ASN A 108 1.13 14.27 -1.79
CA ASN A 108 0.45 15.57 -1.84
C ASN A 108 1.30 16.64 -2.52
N ASN A 109 2.61 16.67 -2.26
CA ASN A 109 3.52 17.61 -2.93
C ASN A 109 3.59 17.36 -4.44
N TYR A 110 3.70 16.09 -4.87
CA TYR A 110 3.71 15.74 -6.29
C TYR A 110 2.37 16.02 -6.97
N LEU A 111 1.25 15.78 -6.27
CA LEU A 111 -0.08 16.08 -6.79
C LEU A 111 -0.30 17.58 -6.99
N LYS A 112 0.17 18.41 -6.04
CA LYS A 112 0.17 19.88 -6.18
C LYS A 112 1.01 20.32 -7.38
N GLY A 113 2.23 19.79 -7.53
CA GLY A 113 3.09 20.09 -8.67
C GLY A 113 2.47 19.71 -10.02
N LEU A 114 1.83 18.52 -10.11
CA LEU A 114 1.09 18.12 -11.30
C LEU A 114 -0.09 19.05 -11.57
N HIS A 115 -0.83 19.42 -10.54
CA HIS A 115 -1.98 20.32 -10.69
C HIS A 115 -1.54 21.67 -11.22
N GLU A 116 -0.53 22.30 -10.62
CA GLU A 116 0.00 23.59 -11.05
C GLU A 116 0.51 23.56 -12.50
N LYS A 117 1.20 22.48 -12.87
CA LYS A 117 1.78 22.30 -14.22
C LYS A 117 0.72 22.05 -15.29
N TYR A 118 -0.38 21.38 -14.95
CA TYR A 118 -1.37 20.91 -15.92
C TYR A 118 -2.78 21.50 -15.75
N LYS A 119 -2.98 22.47 -14.83
CA LYS A 119 -4.28 23.13 -14.56
C LYS A 119 -4.98 23.65 -15.82
N ASP A 120 -4.21 24.22 -16.75
CA ASP A 120 -4.75 24.84 -17.96
C ASP A 120 -5.02 23.82 -19.07
N LYS A 121 -4.39 22.64 -18.98
CA LYS A 121 -4.47 21.57 -19.98
C LYS A 121 -5.48 20.50 -19.62
N VAL A 122 -5.77 20.34 -18.32
CA VAL A 122 -6.63 19.25 -17.84
C VAL A 122 -7.61 19.72 -16.79
N LYS A 123 -8.90 19.65 -17.11
CA LYS A 123 -9.99 19.88 -16.15
C LYS A 123 -10.23 18.62 -15.31
N ILE A 124 -9.33 18.33 -14.37
CA ILE A 124 -9.50 17.23 -13.39
C ILE A 124 -10.20 17.77 -12.14
N LYS A 125 -11.39 17.25 -11.83
CA LYS A 125 -11.92 17.35 -10.46
C LYS A 125 -11.10 16.39 -9.59
N LEU A 126 -10.27 16.96 -8.72
CA LEU A 126 -9.55 16.18 -7.70
C LEU A 126 -10.58 15.38 -6.89
N PRO A 127 -10.37 14.07 -6.66
CA PRO A 127 -11.21 13.34 -5.71
C PRO A 127 -11.09 14.05 -4.37
N GLN A 128 -12.22 14.51 -3.82
CA GLN A 128 -12.22 15.13 -2.51
C GLN A 128 -11.80 14.06 -1.49
N THR A 129 -10.74 14.37 -0.75
CA THR A 129 -10.36 13.64 0.46
C THR A 129 -11.48 13.82 1.47
N THR A 130 -12.33 12.80 1.59
CA THR A 130 -13.22 12.62 2.75
C THR A 130 -12.47 11.85 3.82
#